data_AF-A0A0K8RCM4-F1
#
_entry.id   AF-A0A0K8RCM4-F1
#
_cell.length_a   1.000
_cell.length_b   1.000
_cell.length_c   1.000
_cell.angle_alpha   90.00
_cell.angle_beta   90.00
_cell.angle_gamma   90.00
#
_symmetry.space_group_name_H-M   'P 1'
#
loop_
_entity.id
_entity.type
_entity.pdbx_description
1 polymer ?
#
loop_
_entity_poly.entity_id
_entity_poly.type
_entity_poly.pdbx_seq_one_letter_code
_entity_poly.pdbx_strand_id
1 'polypeptide(L)'
;MSSQHGNVKRTRPQKHQNSTAFKNTLHDKSLQTKKMISLKITNVCVRCKEKIEWKIKYKKYKPLTVPRKCVKCEGKTVKSAYHIICDDCSISRKVCAKCGTSENLVQDSEETEKLEETKKLGETDKFEETESD
;
A
#
# COMPACT_ATOMS: atom_id res chain seq x y z
N MET A 1 1.23 -45.45 20.62
CA MET A 1 0.95 -44.26 19.79
C MET A 1 2.03 -43.22 20.09
N SER A 2 2.91 -42.92 19.14
CA SER A 2 4.02 -41.99 19.35
C SER A 2 3.51 -40.55 19.44
N SER A 3 3.87 -39.85 20.52
CA SER A 3 3.59 -38.43 20.79
C SER A 3 4.76 -37.52 20.42
N GLN A 4 5.75 -38.02 19.68
CA GLN A 4 6.93 -37.25 19.34
C GLN A 4 6.59 -36.20 18.28
N HIS A 5 6.69 -34.92 18.65
CA HIS A 5 6.68 -33.80 17.70
C HIS A 5 7.79 -34.06 16.68
N GLY A 6 7.42 -34.37 15.43
CA GLY A 6 8.35 -34.66 14.36
C GLY A 6 9.39 -33.55 14.23
N ASN A 7 10.67 -33.93 14.16
CA ASN A 7 11.82 -33.04 14.08
C ASN A 7 11.58 -31.84 13.15
N VAL A 8 11.19 -30.68 13.71
CA VAL A 8 10.69 -29.50 12.97
C VAL A 8 11.83 -28.75 12.25
N LYS A 9 13.10 -29.09 12.55
CA LYS A 9 14.27 -28.51 11.90
C LYS A 9 14.65 -29.33 10.68
N ARG A 10 14.01 -29.00 9.55
CA ARG A 10 14.33 -29.57 8.24
C ARG A 10 15.77 -29.18 7.84
N THR A 11 16.67 -30.14 7.75
CA THR A 11 18.11 -29.92 7.44
C THR A 11 18.39 -29.67 5.96
N ARG A 12 17.50 -30.09 5.06
CA ARG A 12 17.67 -29.96 3.60
C ARG A 12 16.66 -28.96 3.03
N PRO A 13 17.05 -28.17 2.01
CA PRO A 13 16.11 -27.28 1.33
C PRO A 13 14.96 -28.05 0.67
N GLN A 14 13.93 -27.31 0.25
CA GLN A 14 12.84 -27.86 -0.54
C GLN A 14 13.43 -28.51 -1.81
N LYS A 15 13.08 -29.77 -2.12
CA LYS A 15 13.61 -30.48 -3.29
C LYS A 15 13.26 -29.77 -4.61
N HIS A 16 12.08 -29.16 -4.64
CA HIS A 16 11.57 -28.41 -5.79
C HIS A 16 11.50 -26.94 -5.40
N GLN A 17 12.48 -26.15 -5.83
CA GLN A 17 12.48 -24.71 -5.68
C GLN A 17 12.12 -24.05 -7.01
N ASN A 18 11.42 -22.92 -6.94
CA ASN A 18 11.12 -22.14 -8.14
C ASN A 18 12.41 -21.48 -8.64
N SER A 19 12.73 -21.67 -9.92
CA SER A 19 13.88 -21.01 -10.56
C SER A 19 13.66 -19.50 -10.74
N THR A 20 12.40 -19.09 -10.90
CA THR A 20 12.03 -17.69 -11.08
C THR A 20 10.85 -17.32 -10.17
N ALA A 21 10.80 -16.05 -9.77
CA ALA A 21 9.68 -15.53 -9.00
C ALA A 21 8.40 -15.50 -9.85
N PHE A 22 7.25 -15.77 -9.22
CA PHE A 22 5.96 -15.69 -9.88
C PHE A 22 5.71 -14.27 -10.41
N LYS A 23 5.38 -14.18 -11.70
CA LYS A 23 5.00 -12.94 -12.40
C LYS A 23 3.58 -13.09 -12.93
N ASN A 24 2.67 -12.25 -12.44
CA ASN A 24 1.26 -12.25 -12.85
C ASN A 24 1.11 -12.02 -14.37
N THR A 25 1.95 -11.17 -14.95
CA THR A 25 1.90 -10.74 -16.35
C THR A 25 2.49 -11.74 -17.35
N LEU A 26 3.06 -12.87 -16.91
CA LEU A 26 3.78 -13.79 -17.78
C LEU A 26 2.86 -14.42 -18.84
N HIS A 27 1.65 -14.81 -18.44
CA HIS A 27 0.68 -15.49 -19.32
C HIS A 27 -0.64 -14.74 -19.46
N ASP A 28 -1.01 -13.91 -18.47
CA ASP A 28 -2.28 -13.18 -18.46
C ASP A 28 -2.00 -11.68 -18.53
N LYS A 29 -2.20 -11.12 -19.72
CA LYS A 29 -2.01 -9.70 -20.02
C LYS A 29 -3.34 -8.95 -20.13
N SER A 30 -4.42 -9.51 -19.58
CA SER A 30 -5.75 -8.89 -19.63
C SER A 30 -5.76 -7.49 -19.03
N LEU A 31 -6.65 -6.63 -19.53
CA LEU A 31 -6.84 -5.28 -19.01
C LEU A 31 -7.21 -5.27 -17.52
N GLN A 32 -7.94 -6.29 -17.06
CA GLN A 32 -8.30 -6.46 -15.66
C GLN A 32 -7.06 -6.68 -14.77
N THR A 33 -6.14 -7.54 -15.20
CA THR A 33 -4.88 -7.78 -14.48
C THR A 33 -4.02 -6.52 -14.42
N LYS A 34 -3.95 -5.74 -15.50
CA LYS A 34 -3.24 -4.45 -15.52
C LYS A 34 -3.86 -3.45 -14.53
N LYS A 35 -5.20 -3.32 -14.53
CA LYS A 35 -5.94 -2.46 -13.59
C LYS A 35 -5.69 -2.85 -12.13
N MET A 36 -5.60 -4.14 -11.83
CA MET A 36 -5.30 -4.60 -10.46
C MET A 36 -3.87 -4.29 -10.05
N ILE A 37 -2.89 -4.43 -10.96
CA ILE A 37 -1.48 -4.10 -10.68
C ILE A 37 -1.29 -2.60 -10.48
N SER A 38 -2.00 -1.76 -11.22
CA SER A 38 -1.92 -0.30 -11.09
C SER A 38 -2.71 0.27 -9.90
N LEU A 39 -3.39 -0.57 -9.11
CA LEU A 39 -4.21 -0.12 -8.00
C LEU A 39 -3.33 0.42 -6.86
N LYS A 40 -3.44 1.72 -6.58
CA LYS A 40 -2.75 2.37 -5.46
C LYS A 40 -3.47 2.02 -4.15
N ILE A 41 -2.74 1.43 -3.20
CA ILE A 41 -3.24 1.09 -1.87
C ILE A 41 -2.89 2.24 -0.93
N THR A 42 -3.88 3.03 -0.55
CA THR A 42 -3.74 4.23 0.29
C THR A 42 -4.27 4.01 1.71
N ASN A 43 -3.85 4.84 2.67
CA ASN A 43 -4.39 4.91 4.04
C ASN A 43 -4.31 3.59 4.85
N VAL A 44 -3.30 2.78 4.56
CA VAL A 44 -3.09 1.46 5.16
C VAL A 44 -1.67 1.36 5.72
N CYS A 45 -1.50 0.67 6.84
CA CYS A 45 -0.17 0.45 7.42
C CYS A 45 0.70 -0.47 6.55
N VAL A 46 2.03 -0.38 6.69
CA VAL A 46 3.01 -1.16 5.90
C VAL A 46 2.65 -2.65 5.85
N ARG A 47 2.43 -3.26 7.01
CA ARG A 47 2.08 -4.69 7.12
C ARG A 47 0.79 -5.06 6.37
N CYS A 48 -0.20 -4.17 6.36
CA CYS A 48 -1.45 -4.44 5.66
C CYS A 48 -1.33 -4.17 4.16
N LYS A 49 -0.50 -3.21 3.75
CA LYS A 49 -0.16 -2.95 2.35
C LYS A 49 0.46 -4.18 1.71
N GLU A 50 1.48 -4.77 2.32
CA GLU A 50 2.14 -6.01 1.86
C GLU A 50 1.14 -7.17 1.67
N LYS A 51 0.18 -7.32 2.60
CA LYS A 51 -0.86 -8.36 2.50
C LYS A 51 -1.77 -8.14 1.29
N ILE A 52 -2.12 -6.90 0.98
CA ILE A 52 -2.97 -6.56 -0.18
C ILE A 52 -2.16 -6.70 -1.47
N GLU A 53 -0.94 -6.18 -1.52
CA GLU A 53 -0.04 -6.31 -2.67
C GLU A 53 0.24 -7.77 -3.00
N TRP A 54 0.46 -8.62 -1.99
CA TRP A 54 0.61 -10.06 -2.18
C TRP A 54 -0.64 -10.67 -2.83
N LYS A 55 -1.85 -10.26 -2.40
CA LYS A 55 -3.10 -10.72 -3.04
C LYS A 55 -3.17 -10.29 -4.50
N ILE A 56 -2.77 -9.07 -4.84
CA ILE A 56 -2.72 -8.59 -6.23
C ILE A 56 -1.68 -9.38 -7.04
N LYS A 57 -0.46 -9.53 -6.50
CA LYS A 57 0.65 -10.25 -7.12
C LYS A 57 0.28 -11.68 -7.48
N TYR A 58 -0.45 -12.38 -6.61
CA TYR A 58 -0.82 -13.78 -6.80
C TYR A 58 -2.26 -14.00 -7.32
N LYS A 59 -2.90 -12.97 -7.89
CA LYS A 59 -4.29 -13.03 -8.41
C LYS A 59 -5.34 -13.51 -7.39
N LYS A 60 -5.10 -13.28 -6.10
CA LYS A 60 -6.00 -13.62 -4.99
C LYS A 60 -6.81 -12.42 -4.49
N TYR A 61 -6.66 -11.26 -5.14
CA TYR A 61 -7.39 -10.05 -4.83
C TYR A 61 -8.83 -10.16 -5.34
N LYS A 62 -9.80 -9.87 -4.46
CA LYS A 62 -11.22 -9.86 -4.77
C LYS A 62 -11.75 -8.43 -4.62
N PRO A 63 -12.08 -7.73 -5.72
CA PRO A 63 -12.67 -6.40 -5.65
C PRO A 63 -14.06 -6.46 -5.01
N LEU A 64 -14.51 -5.33 -4.47
CA LEU A 64 -15.89 -5.18 -4.00
C LEU A 64 -16.79 -4.88 -5.20
N THR A 65 -17.96 -5.52 -5.24
CA THR A 65 -19.04 -5.18 -6.20
C THR A 65 -19.93 -4.06 -5.66
N VAL A 66 -20.10 -3.99 -4.34
CA VAL A 66 -20.92 -3.00 -3.63
C VAL A 66 -20.12 -2.44 -2.45
N PRO A 67 -20.27 -1.14 -2.11
CA PRO A 67 -19.63 -0.56 -0.94
C PRO A 67 -20.00 -1.27 0.37
N ARG A 68 -19.02 -1.44 1.25
CA ARG A 68 -19.19 -2.08 2.57
C ARG A 68 -19.48 -1.04 3.67
N LYS A 69 -20.12 -1.49 4.76
CA LYS A 69 -20.32 -0.69 5.98
C LYS A 69 -18.97 -0.38 6.64
N CYS A 70 -18.74 0.89 6.96
CA CYS A 70 -17.59 1.37 7.72
C CYS A 70 -17.77 1.07 9.22
N VAL A 71 -16.70 0.64 9.89
CA VAL A 71 -16.73 0.38 11.35
C VAL A 71 -16.82 1.66 12.19
N LYS A 72 -16.42 2.82 11.66
CA LYS A 72 -16.36 4.08 12.44
C LYS A 72 -17.57 4.99 12.24
N CYS A 73 -17.99 5.21 11.00
CA CYS A 73 -19.16 6.06 10.70
C CYS A 73 -20.42 5.27 10.39
N GLU A 74 -20.34 3.93 10.33
CA GLU A 74 -21.48 3.05 10.07
C GLU A 74 -22.21 3.23 8.73
N GLY A 75 -21.76 4.15 7.88
CA GLY A 75 -22.23 4.31 6.52
C GLY A 75 -21.67 3.24 5.57
N LYS A 76 -22.38 2.98 4.47
CA LYS A 76 -21.89 2.13 3.35
C LYS A 76 -20.92 2.91 2.46
N THR A 77 -19.82 3.40 3.03
CA THR A 77 -18.87 4.31 2.38
C THR A 77 -17.55 3.65 2.00
N VAL A 78 -17.32 2.39 2.38
CA VAL A 78 -16.07 1.68 2.09
C VAL A 78 -16.08 1.20 0.64
N LYS A 79 -15.31 1.87 -0.22
CA LYS A 79 -15.18 1.53 -1.66
C LYS A 79 -14.01 0.58 -1.96
N SER A 80 -12.92 0.69 -1.18
CA SER A 80 -11.71 -0.10 -1.35
C SER A 80 -11.86 -1.50 -0.76
N ALA A 81 -11.40 -2.54 -1.49
CA ALA A 81 -11.52 -3.91 -1.01
C ALA A 81 -10.58 -4.18 0.17
N TYR A 82 -11.00 -5.07 1.07
CA TYR A 82 -10.31 -5.40 2.32
C TYR A 82 -10.20 -4.28 3.35
N HIS A 83 -10.78 -3.10 3.10
CA HIS A 83 -10.90 -2.04 4.09
C HIS A 83 -12.09 -2.33 5.02
N ILE A 84 -11.94 -1.94 6.29
CA ILE A 84 -12.98 -2.01 7.31
C ILE A 84 -13.45 -0.60 7.74
N ILE A 85 -12.63 0.41 7.46
CA ILE A 85 -12.90 1.82 7.74
C ILE A 85 -12.82 2.57 6.39
N CYS A 86 -13.70 3.54 6.17
CA CYS A 86 -13.66 4.37 4.97
C CYS A 86 -12.49 5.35 5.02
N ASP A 87 -12.09 5.87 3.86
CA ASP A 87 -10.90 6.72 3.76
C ASP A 87 -11.04 7.99 4.62
N ASP A 88 -12.21 8.64 4.63
CA ASP A 88 -12.47 9.83 5.47
C ASP A 88 -12.29 9.55 6.96
N CYS A 89 -12.77 8.40 7.43
CA CYS A 89 -12.63 7.98 8.84
C CYS A 89 -11.19 7.59 9.17
N SER A 90 -10.45 7.05 8.20
CA SER A 90 -9.04 6.70 8.36
C SER A 90 -8.16 7.93 8.45
N ILE A 91 -8.40 8.93 7.61
CA ILE A 91 -7.68 10.21 7.59
C ILE A 91 -7.97 11.00 8.86
N SER A 92 -9.25 11.23 9.18
CA SER A 92 -9.66 12.03 10.36
C SER A 92 -9.14 11.47 11.68
N ARG A 93 -9.11 10.14 11.81
CA ARG A 93 -8.66 9.46 13.05
C ARG A 93 -7.21 9.00 13.00
N LYS A 94 -6.51 9.18 11.87
CA LYS A 94 -5.15 8.70 11.63
C LYS A 94 -4.96 7.22 12.00
N VAL A 95 -5.84 6.36 11.49
CA VAL A 95 -5.79 4.90 11.71
C VAL A 95 -5.80 4.13 10.39
N CYS A 96 -5.22 2.94 10.37
CA CYS A 96 -5.18 2.10 9.18
C CYS A 96 -6.58 1.69 8.74
N ALA A 97 -6.94 1.93 7.47
CA ALA A 97 -8.26 1.62 6.91
C ALA A 97 -8.60 0.11 6.94
N LYS A 98 -7.60 -0.77 7.04
CA LYS A 98 -7.76 -2.24 7.04
C LYS A 98 -7.76 -2.91 8.41
N CYS A 99 -6.91 -2.49 9.35
CA CYS A 99 -6.84 -3.11 10.68
C CYS A 99 -7.21 -2.18 11.83
N GLY A 100 -7.39 -0.89 11.59
CA GLY A 100 -7.81 0.09 12.59
C GLY A 100 -6.73 0.47 13.61
N THR A 101 -5.49 -0.02 13.47
CA THR A 101 -4.36 0.37 14.30
C THR A 101 -3.71 1.65 13.78
N SER A 102 -3.19 2.49 14.68
CA SER A 102 -2.50 3.76 14.39
C SER A 102 -1.01 3.59 14.07
N GLU A 103 -0.42 2.45 14.39
CA GLU A 103 1.02 2.22 14.19
C GLU A 103 1.38 2.02 12.71
N ASN A 104 2.39 2.76 12.24
CA ASN A 104 3.05 2.61 10.93
C ASN A 104 2.16 2.88 9.71
N LEU A 105 1.44 4.01 9.71
CA LEU A 105 0.80 4.52 8.50
C LEU A 105 1.87 4.93 7.48
N VAL A 106 1.77 4.40 6.26
CA VAL A 106 2.54 4.91 5.12
C VAL A 106 1.94 6.28 4.80
N GLN A 107 2.60 7.35 5.19
CA GLN A 107 2.31 8.67 4.64
C GLN A 107 2.79 8.63 3.18
N ASP A 108 1.86 8.83 2.24
CA ASP A 108 2.22 9.02 0.84
C ASP A 108 3.08 10.30 0.79
N SER A 109 4.38 10.14 0.59
CA SER A 109 5.41 11.18 0.57
C SER A 109 5.34 12.06 -0.69
N GLU A 110 4.14 12.42 -1.13
CA GLU A 110 3.91 13.32 -2.28
C GLU A 110 3.79 14.80 -1.85
N GLU A 111 3.57 15.07 -0.56
CA GLU A 111 3.48 16.45 -0.03
C GLU A 111 4.85 17.04 0.33
N THR A 112 5.86 16.21 0.60
CA THR A 112 7.21 16.66 0.98
C THR A 112 8.00 17.28 -0.19
N GLU A 113 7.75 16.86 -1.43
CA GLU A 113 8.50 17.39 -2.58
C GLU A 113 7.99 18.78 -3.03
N LYS A 114 6.69 19.06 -2.88
CA LYS A 114 6.09 20.36 -3.28
C LYS A 114 6.46 21.53 -2.36
N LEU A 115 6.81 21.24 -1.11
CA LEU A 115 7.25 22.26 -0.14
C LEU A 115 8.74 22.61 -0.28
N GLU A 116 9.53 21.74 -0.92
CA GLU A 116 10.96 21.99 -1.17
C GLU A 116 11.20 22.74 -2.48
N GLU A 117 10.38 22.50 -3.52
CA GLU A 117 10.47 23.25 -4.79
C GLU A 117 10.11 24.74 -4.66
N THR A 118 9.16 25.08 -3.79
CA THR A 118 8.70 26.48 -3.60
C THR A 118 9.70 27.34 -2.81
N LYS A 119 10.63 26.74 -2.06
CA LYS A 119 11.67 27.47 -1.33
C LYS A 119 12.91 27.78 -2.18
N LYS A 120 13.12 27.06 -3.29
CA LYS A 120 14.30 27.21 -4.16
C LYS A 120 14.22 28.41 -5.12
N LEU A 121 13.03 28.96 -5.36
CA LEU A 121 12.78 30.04 -6.34
C LEU A 121 12.67 31.45 -5.73
N GLY A 122 12.81 31.60 -4.41
CA GLY A 122 12.70 32.89 -3.72
C GLY A 122 14.02 33.57 -3.34
N GLU A 123 15.17 32.99 -3.70
CA GLU A 123 16.49 33.43 -3.21
C GLU A 123 17.43 33.98 -4.29
N THR A 124 16.93 34.24 -5.51
CA THR A 124 17.74 34.79 -6.61
C THR A 124 17.50 36.28 -6.91
N ASP A 125 16.48 36.92 -6.34
CA ASP A 125 16.10 38.30 -6.71
C ASP A 125 16.50 39.33 -5.64
N LYS A 126 17.78 39.36 -5.24
CA LYS A 126 18.28 40.42 -4.32
C LYS A 126 19.71 40.91 -4.57
N PHE A 127 20.32 40.55 -5.70
CA PHE A 127 21.66 40.99 -6.06
C PHE A 127 21.68 41.58 -7.48
N GLU A 128 20.86 42.60 -7.75
CA GLU A 128 20.97 43.35 -9.01
C GLU A 128 20.50 44.80 -8.84
N GLU A 129 20.92 45.46 -7.74
CA GLU A 129 20.82 46.91 -7.58
C GLU A 129 22.03 47.42 -6.76
N THR A 130 23.24 47.41 -7.33
CA THR A 130 24.37 48.30 -6.94
C THR A 130 25.51 48.18 -7.96
N GLU A 131 25.30 48.66 -9.18
CA GLU A 131 26.40 49.17 -10.01
C GLU A 131 26.01 50.58 -10.48
N SER A 132 26.46 51.56 -9.71
CA SER A 132 26.59 52.96 -10.12
C SER A 132 27.87 53.51 -9.51
N ASP A 133 28.63 54.20 -10.36
CA ASP A 133 29.86 54.99 -10.15
C ASP A 133 31.22 54.28 -10.25
#